data_AF-A0A7C4D8N3-F1
#
_entry.id   AF-A0A7C4D8N3-F1
#
_cell.length_a   1.000
_cell.length_b   1.000
_cell.length_c   1.000
_cell.angle_alpha   90.00
_cell.angle_beta   90.00
_cell.angle_gamma   90.00
#
_symmetry.space_group_name_H-M   'P 1'
#
loop_
_entity.id
_entity.type
_entity.pdbx_description
1 polymer ?
#
loop_
_entity_poly.entity_id
_entity_poly.type
_entity_poly.pdbx_seq_one_letter_code
_entity_poly.pdbx_strand_id
1 'polypeptide(L)'
;SPAADTAPPLLVYNAELIIYGLNGFKTVSINRFFKGPKKTILNYNEILYGIKIPYENRRHSSVFIKIARTSMDLAKVNIAVKLVIGENNIIEDVAIALGSVAPTPVRAFTVENYLKNKVFSEELIREGCKLVVRDINPITDIRSTSEYREHLSKILVYDGLIKAYNRLLKVM
;
A
#
# COMPACT_ATOMS: atom_id res chain seq x y z
N SER A 1 -10.12 -8.25 -5.77
CA SER A 1 -10.68 -6.99 -6.32
C SER A 1 -9.60 -5.91 -6.23
N PRO A 2 -9.46 -5.01 -7.22
CA PRO A 2 -8.51 -3.88 -7.11
C PRO A 2 -8.85 -2.90 -5.97
N ALA A 3 -10.12 -2.84 -5.58
CA ALA A 3 -10.61 -2.00 -4.49
C ALA A 3 -10.65 -2.71 -3.12
N ALA A 4 -9.97 -3.85 -2.96
CA ALA A 4 -9.95 -4.59 -1.70
C ALA A 4 -9.17 -3.81 -0.63
N ASP A 5 -9.83 -3.42 0.45
CA ASP A 5 -9.23 -2.61 1.54
C ASP A 5 -8.14 -3.38 2.30
N THR A 6 -8.18 -4.71 2.32
CA THR A 6 -7.18 -5.55 2.98
C THR A 6 -5.87 -5.68 2.21
N ALA A 7 -5.86 -5.41 0.90
CA ALA A 7 -4.68 -5.63 0.08
C ALA A 7 -3.54 -4.63 0.33
N PRO A 8 -3.76 -3.30 0.38
CA PRO A 8 -2.68 -2.35 0.66
C PRO A 8 -1.98 -2.58 2.01
N PRO A 9 -2.69 -2.82 3.14
CA PRO A 9 -2.02 -3.18 4.39
C PRO A 9 -1.13 -4.42 4.28
N LEU A 10 -1.62 -5.49 3.65
CA LEU A 10 -0.82 -6.70 3.44
C LEU A 10 0.42 -6.44 2.56
N LEU A 11 0.28 -5.59 1.55
CA LEU A 11 1.38 -5.18 0.67
C LEU A 11 2.47 -4.42 1.42
N VAL A 12 2.14 -3.44 2.28
CA VAL A 12 3.16 -2.66 3.01
C VAL A 12 3.88 -3.46 4.10
N TYR A 13 3.24 -4.52 4.60
CA TYR A 13 3.86 -5.46 5.52
C TYR A 13 4.53 -6.66 4.82
N ASN A 14 4.61 -6.66 3.49
CA ASN A 14 5.23 -7.74 2.71
C ASN A 14 4.68 -9.13 3.07
N ALA A 15 3.36 -9.23 3.26
CA ALA A 15 2.72 -10.47 3.68
C ALA A 15 3.05 -11.65 2.75
N GLU A 16 3.14 -12.82 3.35
CA GLU A 16 3.31 -14.10 2.66
C GLU A 16 1.99 -14.87 2.71
N LEU A 17 1.56 -15.38 1.56
CA LEU A 17 0.32 -16.13 1.41
C LEU A 17 0.64 -17.62 1.37
N ILE A 18 0.04 -18.37 2.28
CA ILE A 18 0.15 -19.81 2.36
C ILE A 18 -1.01 -20.39 1.54
N ILE A 19 -0.67 -21.13 0.49
CA ILE A 19 -1.62 -21.73 -0.44
C ILE A 19 -1.51 -23.24 -0.29
N TYR A 20 -2.66 -23.91 -0.17
CA TYR A 20 -2.76 -25.36 -0.15
C TYR A 20 -3.42 -25.86 -1.43
N GLY A 21 -2.90 -26.94 -2.00
CA GLY A 21 -3.50 -27.63 -3.14
C GLY A 21 -3.11 -29.11 -3.16
N LEU A 22 -3.39 -29.80 -4.27
CA LEU A 22 -3.13 -31.24 -4.39
C LEU A 22 -1.65 -31.63 -4.18
N ASN A 23 -0.72 -30.72 -4.47
CA ASN A 23 0.73 -30.93 -4.31
C ASN A 23 1.25 -30.45 -2.93
N GLY A 24 0.36 -30.16 -1.98
CA GLY A 24 0.70 -29.67 -0.65
C GLY A 24 0.73 -28.14 -0.52
N PHE A 25 1.56 -27.63 0.38
CA PHE A 25 1.65 -26.21 0.70
C PHE A 25 2.72 -25.49 -0.13
N LYS A 26 2.42 -24.25 -0.53
CA LYS A 26 3.39 -23.30 -1.06
C LYS A 26 3.18 -21.92 -0.43
N THR A 27 4.27 -21.17 -0.31
CA THR A 27 4.26 -19.79 0.19
C THR A 27 4.58 -18.82 -0.94
N VAL A 28 3.75 -17.78 -1.12
CA VAL A 28 3.94 -16.78 -2.17
C VAL A 28 3.84 -15.37 -1.60
N SER A 29 4.72 -14.47 -2.02
CA SER A 29 4.61 -13.04 -1.67
C SER A 29 3.30 -12.43 -2.18
N ILE A 30 2.64 -11.64 -1.34
CA ILE A 30 1.44 -10.86 -1.71
C ILE A 30 1.66 -9.99 -2.95
N ASN A 31 2.89 -9.51 -3.18
CA ASN A 31 3.26 -8.70 -4.36
C ASN A 31 3.07 -9.46 -5.69
N ARG A 32 3.03 -10.79 -5.66
CA ARG A 32 2.86 -11.64 -6.85
C ARG A 32 1.44 -12.19 -6.98
N PHE A 33 0.59 -12.00 -5.97
CA PHE A 33 -0.69 -12.71 -5.86
C PHE A 33 -1.77 -12.18 -6.80
N PHE A 34 -1.86 -10.86 -6.97
CA PHE A 34 -2.87 -10.23 -7.81
C PHE A 34 -2.43 -10.21 -9.27
N LYS A 35 -3.29 -10.69 -10.18
CA LYS A 35 -3.01 -10.73 -11.63
C LYS A 35 -3.96 -9.86 -12.47
N GLY A 36 -4.96 -9.28 -11.85
CA GLY A 36 -5.90 -8.34 -12.46
C GLY A 36 -7.25 -8.35 -11.76
N PRO A 37 -8.24 -7.64 -12.32
CA PRO A 37 -9.60 -7.65 -11.79
C PRO A 37 -10.15 -9.07 -11.75
N LYS A 38 -10.57 -9.52 -10.55
CA LYS A 38 -11.08 -10.88 -10.27
C LYS A 38 -10.09 -12.02 -10.61
N LYS A 39 -8.80 -11.73 -10.77
CA LYS A 39 -7.76 -12.72 -11.10
C LYS A 39 -6.65 -12.74 -10.06
N THR A 40 -6.29 -13.92 -9.59
CA THR A 40 -5.15 -14.18 -8.69
C THR A 40 -4.24 -15.25 -9.32
N ILE A 41 -3.19 -15.65 -8.61
CA ILE A 41 -2.32 -16.77 -8.99
C ILE A 41 -2.88 -18.16 -8.64
N LEU A 42 -4.03 -18.23 -7.97
CA LEU A 42 -4.58 -19.50 -7.51
C LEU A 42 -5.02 -20.35 -8.71
N ASN A 43 -4.61 -21.61 -8.70
CA ASN A 43 -5.18 -22.62 -9.59
C ASN A 43 -6.58 -23.04 -9.08
N TYR A 44 -7.36 -23.70 -9.94
CA TYR A 44 -8.73 -24.13 -9.61
C TYR A 44 -8.80 -25.08 -8.41
N ASN A 45 -7.75 -25.87 -8.16
CA ASN A 45 -7.61 -26.83 -7.07
C ASN A 45 -6.80 -26.29 -5.89
N GLU A 46 -6.62 -24.97 -5.79
CA GLU A 46 -5.87 -24.31 -4.72
C GLU A 46 -6.77 -23.43 -3.84
N ILE A 47 -6.47 -23.42 -2.54
CA ILE A 47 -7.12 -22.55 -1.56
C ILE A 47 -6.06 -21.69 -0.86
N LEU A 48 -6.39 -20.41 -0.62
CA LEU A 48 -5.61 -19.57 0.28
C LEU A 48 -5.85 -20.08 1.71
N TYR A 49 -4.86 -20.78 2.26
CA TYR A 49 -4.93 -21.41 3.57
C TYR A 49 -4.65 -20.42 4.70
N GLY A 50 -3.69 -19.51 4.51
CA GLY A 50 -3.29 -18.59 5.56
C GLY A 50 -2.52 -17.37 5.06
N ILE A 51 -2.40 -16.38 5.92
CA ILE A 51 -1.64 -15.15 5.68
C ILE A 51 -0.63 -15.03 6.81
N LYS A 52 0.65 -15.00 6.46
CA LYS A 52 1.75 -14.76 7.39
C LYS A 52 2.23 -13.32 7.21
N ILE A 53 2.16 -12.55 8.28
CA ILE A 53 2.64 -11.17 8.31
C ILE A 53 4.01 -11.17 9.00
N PRO A 54 5.11 -10.85 8.30
CA PRO A 54 6.42 -10.72 8.91
C PRO A 54 6.40 -9.75 10.09
N TYR A 55 7.00 -10.16 11.21
CA TYR A 55 7.15 -9.29 12.37
C TYR A 55 8.19 -8.21 12.08
N GLU A 56 7.84 -6.95 12.33
CA GLU A 56 8.74 -5.80 12.22
C GLU A 56 9.20 -5.43 13.62
N ASN A 57 10.47 -5.71 13.93
CA ASN A 57 11.07 -5.47 15.25
C ASN A 57 11.46 -3.99 15.46
N ARG A 58 11.58 -3.22 14.38
CA ARG A 58 11.89 -1.79 14.46
C ARG A 58 10.65 -1.01 14.90
N ARG A 59 10.88 0.07 15.63
CA ARG A 59 9.85 1.04 15.95
C ARG A 59 9.30 1.64 14.65
N HIS A 60 8.02 1.44 14.40
CA HIS A 60 7.39 1.85 13.15
C HIS A 60 5.96 2.30 13.39
N SER A 61 5.41 3.04 12.42
CA SER A 61 3.99 3.36 12.38
C SER A 61 3.41 3.00 11.03
N SER A 62 2.15 2.57 11.02
CA SER A 62 1.39 2.36 9.81
C SER A 62 0.07 3.12 9.84
N VAL A 63 -0.40 3.53 8.67
CA VAL A 63 -1.66 4.27 8.50
C VAL A 63 -2.38 3.69 7.29
N PHE A 64 -3.70 3.51 7.43
CA PHE A 64 -4.60 3.20 6.33
C PHE A 64 -5.59 4.35 6.16
N ILE A 65 -5.82 4.78 4.92
CA ILE A 65 -6.80 5.81 4.58
C ILE A 65 -7.65 5.32 3.42
N LYS A 66 -8.97 5.47 3.53
CA LYS A 66 -9.94 5.14 2.49
C LYS A 66 -10.82 6.35 2.20
N ILE A 67 -10.95 6.68 0.92
CA ILE A 67 -11.94 7.64 0.43
C ILE A 67 -12.97 6.88 -0.41
N ALA A 68 -14.25 7.05 -0.05
CA ALA A 68 -15.39 6.39 -0.68
C ALA A 68 -16.57 7.38 -0.77
N ARG A 69 -17.62 7.06 -1.55
CA ARG A 69 -18.83 7.92 -1.63
C ARG A 69 -19.65 7.87 -0.35
N THR A 70 -19.73 6.68 0.26
CA THR A 70 -20.42 6.42 1.53
C THR A 70 -19.59 5.45 2.37
N SER A 71 -19.95 5.27 3.64
CA SER A 71 -19.24 4.40 4.58
C SER A 71 -19.20 2.91 4.15
N MET A 72 -20.22 2.44 3.43
CA MET A 72 -20.33 1.05 2.96
C MET A 72 -19.89 0.83 1.50
N ASP A 73 -19.35 1.86 0.83
CA ASP A 73 -18.97 1.76 -0.59
C ASP A 73 -17.53 1.26 -0.79
N LEU A 74 -17.25 0.78 -2.00
CA LEU A 74 -15.89 0.47 -2.43
C LEU A 74 -15.07 1.75 -2.52
N ALA A 75 -13.78 1.63 -2.22
CA ALA A 75 -12.86 2.76 -2.25
C ALA A 75 -12.80 3.40 -3.66
N LYS A 76 -12.88 4.74 -3.71
CA LYS A 76 -12.37 5.52 -4.86
C LYS A 76 -10.85 5.46 -4.89
N VAL A 77 -10.23 5.65 -3.73
CA VAL A 77 -8.80 5.42 -3.50
C VAL A 77 -8.68 4.94 -2.06
N ASN A 78 -7.87 3.90 -1.85
CA ASN A 78 -7.39 3.56 -0.53
C ASN A 78 -5.87 3.46 -0.57
N ILE A 79 -5.24 3.74 0.57
CA ILE A 79 -3.81 3.64 0.73
C ILE A 79 -3.45 2.98 2.05
N ALA A 80 -2.30 2.34 2.09
CA ALA A 80 -1.60 2.01 3.31
C ALA A 80 -0.18 2.54 3.24
N VAL A 81 0.34 3.03 4.36
CA VAL A 81 1.76 3.33 4.52
C VAL A 81 2.29 2.62 5.76
N LYS A 82 3.56 2.21 5.71
CA LYS A 82 4.38 1.79 6.85
C LYS A 82 5.65 2.63 6.82
N LEU A 83 6.00 3.25 7.95
CA LEU A 83 7.15 4.13 8.07
C LEU A 83 8.00 3.75 9.28
N VAL A 84 9.31 3.63 9.05
CA VAL A 84 10.35 3.45 10.06
C VAL A 84 11.24 4.68 10.02
N ILE A 85 11.37 5.36 11.16
CA ILE A 85 12.27 6.48 11.35
C ILE A 85 13.35 6.05 12.32
N GLY A 86 14.60 6.16 11.89
CA GLY A 86 15.79 5.90 12.68
C GLY A 86 16.33 7.15 13.37
N GLU A 87 17.61 7.10 13.71
CA GLU A 87 18.34 8.23 14.27
C GLU A 87 18.41 9.41 13.29
N ASN A 88 18.59 10.63 13.82
CA ASN A 88 18.69 11.86 13.04
C ASN A 88 17.52 12.06 12.05
N ASN A 89 16.35 11.52 12.39
CA ASN A 89 15.13 11.64 11.60
C ASN A 89 15.23 10.97 10.20
N ILE A 90 16.10 9.98 10.04
CA ILE A 90 16.31 9.28 8.77
C ILE A 90 15.17 8.28 8.50
N ILE A 91 14.65 8.28 7.28
CA ILE A 91 13.68 7.29 6.79
C ILE A 91 14.41 5.99 6.47
N GLU A 92 14.52 5.08 7.45
CA GLU A 92 15.20 3.78 7.27
C GLU A 92 14.41 2.82 6.37
N ASP A 93 13.09 2.86 6.48
CA ASP A 93 12.19 2.05 5.67
C ASP A 93 10.84 2.74 5.48
N VAL A 94 10.32 2.61 4.27
CA VAL A 94 9.03 3.17 3.88
C VAL A 94 8.40 2.22 2.89
N ALA A 95 7.15 1.85 3.15
CA ALA A 95 6.35 1.06 2.24
C ALA A 95 5.01 1.76 2.03
N ILE A 96 4.60 1.91 0.78
CA ILE A 96 3.39 2.62 0.38
C ILE A 96 2.65 1.73 -0.60
N ALA A 97 1.39 1.43 -0.32
CA ALA A 97 0.54 0.67 -1.21
C ALA A 97 -0.77 1.40 -1.47
N LEU A 98 -1.31 1.25 -2.67
CA LEU A 98 -2.56 1.86 -3.09
C LEU A 98 -3.49 0.82 -3.71
N GLY A 99 -4.79 0.99 -3.50
CA GLY A 99 -5.84 0.23 -4.17
C GLY A 99 -6.82 1.13 -4.90
N SER A 100 -7.59 0.54 -5.81
CA SER A 100 -8.54 1.23 -6.69
C SER A 100 -7.90 2.25 -7.65
N VAL A 101 -6.58 2.19 -7.87
CA VAL A 101 -5.83 3.13 -8.74
C VAL A 101 -5.01 2.43 -9.83
N ALA A 102 -5.23 1.13 -10.01
CA ALA A 102 -4.66 0.30 -11.06
C ALA A 102 -5.49 -1.00 -11.20
N PRO A 103 -5.25 -1.84 -12.23
CA PRO A 103 -5.93 -3.14 -12.37
C PRO A 103 -5.69 -4.12 -11.22
N THR A 104 -4.66 -3.89 -10.40
CA THR A 104 -4.40 -4.58 -9.13
C THR A 104 -4.05 -3.54 -8.05
N PRO A 105 -4.10 -3.89 -6.76
CA PRO A 105 -3.41 -3.12 -5.75
C PRO A 105 -1.90 -3.05 -6.08
N VAL A 106 -1.26 -1.92 -5.83
CA VAL A 106 0.13 -1.64 -6.24
C VAL A 106 0.96 -1.09 -5.10
N ARG A 107 2.28 -1.31 -5.16
CA ARG A 107 3.28 -0.65 -4.32
C ARG A 107 3.82 0.58 -5.06
N ALA A 108 3.94 1.71 -4.34
CA ALA A 108 4.50 2.93 -4.90
C ALA A 108 6.03 2.94 -4.78
N PHE A 109 6.70 1.97 -5.40
CA PHE A 109 8.14 1.78 -5.29
C PHE A 109 8.93 3.02 -5.73
N THR A 110 8.41 3.80 -6.69
CA THR A 110 9.08 5.03 -7.11
C THR A 110 9.16 6.04 -5.95
N VAL A 111 8.07 6.18 -5.18
CA VAL A 111 8.04 7.05 -4.00
C VAL A 111 8.90 6.48 -2.87
N GLU A 112 8.79 5.18 -2.60
CA GLU A 112 9.57 4.50 -1.56
C GLU A 112 11.08 4.68 -1.76
N ASN A 113 11.56 4.40 -2.98
CA ASN A 113 12.97 4.54 -3.34
C ASN A 113 13.45 5.99 -3.28
N TYR A 114 12.57 6.94 -3.61
CA TYR A 114 12.91 8.36 -3.52
C TYR A 114 13.09 8.83 -2.08
N LEU A 115 12.34 8.28 -1.12
CA LEU A 115 12.33 8.73 0.27
C LEU A 115 13.34 8.00 1.17
N LYS A 116 13.62 6.73 0.87
CA LYS A 116 14.49 5.88 1.71
C LYS A 116 15.88 6.49 1.88
N ASN A 117 16.44 6.35 3.09
CA ASN A 117 17.74 6.86 3.52
C ASN A 117 17.90 8.39 3.45
N LYS A 118 16.79 9.15 3.43
CA LYS A 118 16.81 10.62 3.53
C LYS A 118 16.25 11.07 4.86
N VAL A 119 16.63 12.28 5.28
CA VAL A 119 16.06 12.95 6.47
C VAL A 119 14.62 13.33 6.18
N PHE A 120 13.69 12.95 7.05
CA PHE A 120 12.29 13.28 6.90
C PHE A 120 12.07 14.80 7.01
N SER A 121 11.41 15.38 6.01
CA SER A 121 10.89 16.75 6.05
C SER A 121 9.59 16.82 5.25
N GLU A 122 8.68 17.73 5.60
CA GLU A 122 7.42 17.89 4.86
C GLU A 122 7.64 18.22 3.38
N GLU A 123 8.66 19.02 3.08
CA GLU A 123 9.07 19.35 1.72
C GLU A 123 9.51 18.11 0.94
N LEU A 124 10.36 17.26 1.54
CA LEU A 124 10.79 16.01 0.93
C LEU A 124 9.59 15.10 0.65
N ILE A 125 8.68 14.95 1.61
CA ILE A 125 7.48 14.13 1.44
C ILE A 125 6.61 14.70 0.31
N ARG A 126 6.40 16.02 0.27
CA ARG A 126 5.59 16.69 -0.76
C ARG A 126 6.13 16.45 -2.15
N GLU A 127 7.45 16.58 -2.35
CA GLU A 127 8.08 16.32 -3.65
C GLU A 127 8.03 14.82 -4.01
N GLY A 128 8.32 13.94 -3.05
CA GLY A 128 8.27 12.50 -3.27
C GLY A 128 6.89 12.00 -3.68
N CYS A 129 5.82 12.50 -3.04
CA CYS A 129 4.45 12.08 -3.32
C CYS A 129 4.00 12.40 -4.75
N LYS A 130 4.58 13.39 -5.42
CA LYS A 130 4.29 13.67 -6.83
C LYS A 130 4.66 12.49 -7.75
N LEU A 131 5.64 11.68 -7.35
CA LEU A 131 6.13 10.55 -8.12
C LEU A 131 5.17 9.35 -8.14
N VAL A 132 4.14 9.32 -7.29
CA VAL A 132 3.18 8.21 -7.20
C VAL A 132 2.48 7.92 -8.54
N VAL A 133 2.36 8.92 -9.41
CA VAL A 133 1.76 8.80 -10.74
C VAL A 133 2.48 7.79 -11.63
N ARG A 134 3.76 7.52 -11.36
CA ARG A 134 4.56 6.55 -12.08
C ARG A 134 4.23 5.10 -11.70
N ASP A 135 3.55 4.89 -10.58
CA ASP A 135 3.24 3.58 -10.03
C ASP A 135 1.74 3.21 -10.15
N ILE A 136 0.91 4.11 -10.68
CA ILE A 136 -0.55 3.93 -10.78
C ILE A 136 -1.04 4.05 -12.23
N ASN A 137 -2.20 3.47 -12.51
CA ASN A 137 -2.86 3.55 -13.82
C ASN A 137 -4.39 3.51 -13.65
N PRO A 138 -5.00 4.57 -13.09
CA PRO A 138 -6.42 4.58 -12.74
C PRO A 138 -7.31 4.66 -13.96
N ILE A 139 -8.50 4.06 -13.89
CA ILE A 139 -9.56 4.20 -14.88
C ILE A 139 -10.61 5.21 -14.42
N THR A 140 -11.38 5.75 -15.36
CA THR A 140 -12.65 6.43 -15.08
C THR A 140 -13.78 5.41 -14.99
N ASP A 141 -14.58 5.48 -13.93
CA ASP A 141 -15.80 4.67 -13.74
C ASP A 141 -16.89 5.48 -13.01
N ILE A 142 -18.01 4.83 -12.69
CA ILE A 142 -19.15 5.44 -11.96
C ILE A 142 -18.80 5.96 -10.55
N ARG A 143 -17.64 5.60 -10.00
CA ARG A 143 -17.22 6.05 -8.66
C ARG A 143 -16.34 7.29 -8.73
N SER A 144 -15.50 7.39 -9.75
CA SER A 144 -14.57 8.52 -9.91
C SER A 144 -13.89 8.53 -11.27
N THR A 145 -13.39 9.70 -11.67
CA THR A 145 -12.52 9.83 -12.84
C THR A 145 -11.07 9.44 -12.55
N SER A 146 -10.31 9.14 -13.60
CA SER A 146 -8.86 8.86 -13.56
C SER A 146 -8.08 10.03 -12.96
N GLU A 147 -8.39 11.25 -13.36
CA GLU A 147 -7.70 12.49 -12.95
C GLU A 147 -7.90 12.74 -11.45
N TYR A 148 -9.14 12.54 -10.97
CA TYR A 148 -9.42 12.66 -9.55
C TYR A 148 -8.66 11.61 -8.74
N ARG A 149 -8.62 10.35 -9.20
CA ARG A 149 -7.89 9.28 -8.52
C ARG A 149 -6.39 9.58 -8.47
N GLU A 150 -5.80 10.03 -9.58
CA GLU A 150 -4.39 10.41 -9.64
C GLU A 150 -4.08 11.58 -8.69
N HIS A 151 -4.89 12.64 -8.73
CA HIS A 151 -4.72 13.79 -7.85
C HIS A 151 -4.82 13.40 -6.37
N LEU A 152 -5.86 12.63 -6.04
CA LEU A 152 -6.11 12.20 -4.66
C LEU A 152 -5.03 11.23 -4.17
N SER A 153 -4.45 10.38 -5.01
CA SER A 153 -3.32 9.51 -4.63
C SER A 153 -2.12 10.31 -4.10
N LYS A 154 -1.76 11.44 -4.74
CA LYS A 154 -0.67 12.31 -4.28
C LYS A 154 -0.94 12.85 -2.88
N ILE A 155 -2.16 13.35 -2.65
CA ILE A 155 -2.61 13.91 -1.37
C ILE A 155 -2.65 12.85 -0.28
N LEU A 156 -3.25 11.70 -0.56
CA LEU A 156 -3.42 10.66 0.44
C LEU A 156 -2.09 10.04 0.86
N VAL A 157 -1.16 9.83 -0.07
CA VAL A 157 0.20 9.35 0.28
C VAL A 157 0.90 10.37 1.19
N TYR A 158 0.80 11.67 0.89
CA TYR A 158 1.31 12.73 1.75
C TYR A 158 0.68 12.65 3.15
N ASP A 159 -0.65 12.69 3.24
CA ASP A 159 -1.37 12.64 4.51
C ASP A 159 -1.06 11.38 5.31
N GLY A 160 -0.94 10.24 4.64
CA GLY A 160 -0.56 8.97 5.23
C GLY A 160 0.81 9.03 5.89
N LEU A 161 1.81 9.54 5.16
CA LEU A 161 3.19 9.66 5.65
C LEU A 161 3.28 10.67 6.81
N ILE A 162 2.65 11.84 6.70
CA ILE A 162 2.60 12.83 7.79
C ILE A 162 1.93 12.24 9.04
N LYS A 163 0.80 11.52 8.88
CA LYS A 163 0.13 10.87 10.02
C LYS A 163 0.97 9.77 10.64
N ALA A 164 1.66 8.96 9.85
CA ALA A 164 2.54 7.91 10.35
C ALA A 164 3.72 8.50 11.13
N TYR A 165 4.31 9.58 10.60
CA TYR A 165 5.38 10.32 11.25
C TYR A 165 4.94 10.92 12.59
N ASN A 166 3.79 11.62 12.62
CA ASN A 166 3.26 12.21 13.84
C ASN A 166 2.94 11.16 14.92
N ARG A 167 2.54 9.94 14.54
CA ARG A 167 2.37 8.83 15.49
C ARG A 167 3.70 8.39 16.09
N LEU A 168 4.79 8.42 15.33
CA LEU A 168 6.14 8.15 15.83
C LEU A 168 6.65 9.27 16.76
N LEU A 169 6.18 10.51 16.63
CA LEU A 169 6.57 11.57 17.57
C LEU A 169 5.84 11.48 18.91
N LYS A 170 4.55 11.11 18.91
CA LYS A 170 3.72 11.03 20.13
C LYS A 170 4.08 9.91 21.12
N VAL A 171 4.92 8.97 20.67
CA VAL A 171 5.36 7.81 21.46
C VAL A 171 6.84 7.99 21.85
N MET A 172 7.36 9.21 21.78
CA MET A 172 8.63 9.63 22.39
C MET A 172 8.31 10.44 23.64
#